data_AF-A0A936SBP0-F1
#
_entry.id   AF-A0A936SBP0-F1
#
_cell.length_a   1.000
_cell.length_b   1.000
_cell.length_c   1.000
_cell.angle_alpha   90.00
_cell.angle_beta   90.00
_cell.angle_gamma   90.00
#
_symmetry.space_group_name_H-M   'P 1'
#
loop_
_entity.id
_entity.type
_entity.pdbx_description
1 polymer ?
#
loop_
_entity_poly.entity_id
_entity_poly.type
_entity_poly.pdbx_seq_one_letter_code
_entity_poly.pdbx_strand_id
1 'polypeptide(L)'
;MSAPVVAGAAALLLQVNPNLTPGMIKMIMQYSARPISGANTFEQGAGALNIEGAVRLARSLRTDIDFQNAANGSSTVAQGWTMPTTSTTIGGNTFQWAQVITGNHNIITGANLVSKFQAAYKRENIVNDGVTFGNGNFTLNTATHFTAGLGVNRNVTTSNGGSLGAGSIWMSYGVLVGDGVLIGDGVLVGDGVLVGDGVLVGDGVLVGDGVLVGDGVLVGDGVLVGDGVLIGDGVLIGDSVLLGDPTPSM
;
A
#
# COMPACT_ATOMS: atom_id res chain seq x y z
N MET A 1 -25.82 16.18 -21.90
CA MET A 1 -25.66 17.60 -21.48
C MET A 1 -25.31 17.76 -19.98
N SER A 2 -24.61 16.81 -19.35
CA SER A 2 -24.34 16.84 -17.90
C SER A 2 -23.01 17.49 -17.51
N ALA A 3 -21.98 17.43 -18.38
CA ALA A 3 -20.65 17.92 -18.04
C ALA A 3 -20.59 19.42 -17.66
N PRO A 4 -21.29 20.36 -18.34
CA PRO A 4 -21.29 21.76 -17.94
C PRO A 4 -21.91 22.00 -16.55
N VAL A 5 -22.94 21.22 -16.19
CA VAL A 5 -23.61 21.31 -14.89
C VAL A 5 -22.68 20.82 -13.77
N VAL A 6 -21.97 19.72 -14.01
CA VAL A 6 -20.97 19.19 -13.06
C VAL A 6 -19.79 20.15 -12.90
N ALA A 7 -19.31 20.75 -13.99
CA ALA A 7 -18.26 21.77 -13.93
C ALA A 7 -18.72 23.01 -13.14
N GLY A 8 -19.95 23.47 -13.35
CA GLY A 8 -20.54 24.57 -12.57
C GLY A 8 -20.66 24.23 -11.08
N ALA A 9 -21.03 22.99 -10.74
CA ALA A 9 -21.05 22.52 -9.36
C ALA A 9 -19.64 22.50 -8.74
N ALA A 10 -18.64 22.01 -9.47
CA ALA A 10 -17.24 22.05 -9.02
C ALA A 10 -16.77 23.49 -8.76
N ALA A 11 -17.11 24.42 -9.66
CA ALA A 11 -16.79 25.84 -9.50
C ALA A 11 -17.46 26.43 -8.25
N LEU A 12 -18.71 26.08 -7.97
CA LEU A 12 -19.40 26.50 -6.75
C LEU A 12 -18.73 25.96 -5.48
N LEU A 13 -18.26 24.70 -5.49
CA LEU A 13 -17.53 24.12 -4.37
C LEU A 13 -16.19 24.84 -4.13
N LEU A 14 -15.46 25.17 -5.20
CA LEU A 14 -14.23 25.97 -5.11
C LEU A 14 -14.50 27.40 -4.62
N GLN A 15 -15.63 27.99 -4.99
CA GLN A 15 -16.04 29.30 -4.48
C GLN A 15 -16.33 29.25 -2.97
N VAL A 16 -16.88 28.14 -2.49
CA VAL A 16 -17.15 27.91 -1.06
C VAL A 16 -15.86 27.66 -0.27
N ASN A 17 -14.94 26.86 -0.83
CA ASN A 17 -13.65 26.57 -0.21
C ASN A 17 -12.57 26.46 -1.30
N PRO A 18 -11.76 27.53 -1.49
CA PRO A 18 -10.72 27.56 -2.53
C PRO A 18 -9.60 26.54 -2.35
N ASN A 19 -9.43 26.01 -1.14
CA ASN A 19 -8.34 25.07 -0.82
C ASN A 19 -8.68 23.63 -1.18
N LEU A 20 -9.93 23.33 -1.60
CA LEU A 20 -10.34 21.98 -1.97
C LEU A 20 -9.49 21.43 -3.11
N THR A 21 -9.04 20.19 -2.94
CA THR A 21 -8.37 19.47 -4.00
C THR A 21 -9.39 18.90 -5.01
N PRO A 22 -8.98 18.58 -6.25
CA PRO A 22 -9.83 17.88 -7.20
C PRO A 22 -10.40 16.56 -6.65
N GLY A 23 -9.60 15.81 -5.87
CA GLY A 23 -10.05 14.58 -5.22
C GLY A 23 -11.14 14.84 -4.18
N MET A 24 -11.04 15.92 -3.40
CA MET A 24 -12.06 16.29 -2.42
C MET A 24 -13.35 16.74 -3.10
N ILE A 25 -13.26 17.50 -4.19
CA ILE A 25 -14.40 17.90 -5.00
C ILE A 25 -15.14 16.66 -5.53
N LYS A 26 -14.39 15.71 -6.10
CA LYS A 26 -14.91 14.41 -6.55
C LYS A 26 -15.56 13.63 -5.41
N MET A 27 -14.95 13.60 -4.23
CA MET A 27 -15.50 12.93 -3.04
C MET A 27 -16.81 13.59 -2.60
N ILE A 28 -16.84 14.90 -2.42
CA ILE A 28 -18.00 15.65 -1.94
C ILE A 28 -19.20 15.43 -2.86
N MET A 29 -18.99 15.49 -4.18
CA MET A 29 -20.07 15.31 -5.15
C MET A 29 -20.64 13.89 -5.14
N GLN A 30 -19.79 12.86 -5.09
CA GLN A 30 -20.27 11.47 -5.06
C GLN A 30 -20.91 11.12 -3.71
N TYR A 31 -20.29 11.55 -2.60
CA TYR A 31 -20.79 11.25 -1.28
C TYR A 31 -22.18 11.84 -1.03
N SER A 32 -22.43 13.07 -1.51
CA SER A 32 -23.71 13.77 -1.36
C SER A 32 -24.75 13.42 -2.43
N ALA A 33 -24.35 12.69 -3.48
CA ALA A 33 -25.21 12.35 -4.61
C ALA A 33 -26.51 11.64 -4.16
N ARG A 34 -27.55 11.75 -4.97
CA ARG A 34 -28.83 11.08 -4.77
C ARG A 34 -28.84 9.73 -5.49
N PRO A 35 -29.00 8.60 -4.79
CA PRO A 35 -29.27 7.32 -5.44
C PRO A 35 -30.56 7.40 -6.29
N ILE A 36 -30.48 6.89 -7.52
CA ILE A 36 -31.62 6.75 -8.44
C ILE A 36 -32.32 5.45 -8.12
N SER A 37 -33.64 5.52 -7.95
CA SER A 37 -34.48 4.36 -7.69
C SER A 37 -34.47 3.40 -8.88
N GLY A 38 -34.29 2.10 -8.62
CA GLY A 38 -34.32 1.06 -9.65
C GLY A 38 -33.04 0.88 -10.47
N ALA A 39 -31.98 1.66 -10.20
CA ALA A 39 -30.67 1.49 -10.83
C ALA A 39 -29.64 0.98 -9.81
N ASN A 40 -28.73 0.12 -10.23
CA ASN A 40 -27.64 -0.36 -9.38
C ASN A 40 -26.40 0.57 -9.48
N THR A 41 -25.47 0.47 -8.54
CA THR A 41 -24.26 1.31 -8.47
C THR A 41 -23.35 1.20 -9.70
N PHE A 42 -23.40 0.11 -10.46
CA PHE A 42 -22.64 -0.05 -11.70
C PHE A 42 -23.25 0.70 -12.88
N GLU A 43 -24.58 0.91 -12.86
CA GLU A 43 -25.29 1.66 -13.90
C GLU A 43 -25.23 3.17 -13.66
N GLN A 44 -25.33 3.58 -12.38
CA GLN A 44 -25.48 5.00 -12.01
C GLN A 44 -24.27 5.60 -11.29
N GLY A 45 -23.24 4.81 -10.98
CA GLY A 45 -22.16 5.23 -10.10
C GLY A 45 -22.70 5.61 -8.71
N ALA A 46 -22.28 6.77 -8.22
CA ALA A 46 -22.79 7.34 -6.97
C ALA A 46 -24.23 7.92 -7.08
N GLY A 47 -24.80 8.04 -8.28
CA GLY A 47 -26.15 8.55 -8.52
C GLY A 47 -26.20 9.98 -9.07
N ALA A 48 -27.33 10.66 -8.86
CA ALA A 48 -27.61 11.99 -9.40
C ALA A 48 -26.98 13.11 -8.58
N LEU A 49 -26.51 14.17 -9.26
CA LEU A 49 -25.86 15.32 -8.64
C LEU A 49 -26.77 16.02 -7.62
N ASN A 50 -26.25 16.26 -6.41
CA ASN A 50 -26.91 16.98 -5.33
C ASN A 50 -26.06 18.18 -4.87
N ILE A 51 -26.33 19.36 -5.45
CA ILE A 51 -25.52 20.57 -5.20
C ILE A 51 -25.73 21.09 -3.77
N GLU A 52 -26.94 20.99 -3.21
CA GLU A 52 -27.22 21.45 -1.84
C GLU A 52 -26.39 20.65 -0.83
N GLY A 53 -26.43 19.32 -0.93
CA GLY A 53 -25.67 18.46 -0.03
C GLY A 53 -24.16 18.63 -0.21
N ALA A 54 -23.70 18.78 -1.45
CA ALA A 54 -22.30 19.03 -1.76
C ALA A 54 -21.78 20.34 -1.14
N VAL A 55 -22.52 21.44 -1.29
CA VAL A 55 -22.16 22.75 -0.71
C VAL A 55 -22.21 22.69 0.82
N ARG A 56 -23.22 22.04 1.40
CA ARG A 56 -23.33 21.88 2.84
C ARG A 56 -22.12 21.13 3.42
N LEU A 57 -21.67 20.08 2.73
CA LEU A 57 -20.50 19.33 3.12
C LEU A 57 -19.20 20.13 2.93
N ALA A 58 -19.04 20.83 1.82
CA ALA A 58 -17.86 21.65 1.57
C ALA A 58 -17.68 22.79 2.59
N ARG A 59 -18.78 23.44 2.99
CA ARG A 59 -18.79 24.48 4.05
C ARG A 59 -18.36 23.94 5.41
N SER A 60 -18.52 22.64 5.63
CA SER A 60 -18.22 22.03 6.92
C SER A 60 -16.73 21.67 7.05
N LEU A 61 -15.97 21.76 5.95
CA LEU A 61 -14.54 21.55 5.92
C LEU A 61 -13.80 22.85 6.26
N ARG A 62 -12.64 22.70 6.89
CA ARG A 62 -11.75 23.81 7.23
C ARG A 62 -11.30 24.57 5.98
N THR A 63 -11.12 25.88 6.12
CA THR A 63 -10.60 26.76 5.06
C THR A 63 -9.20 27.26 5.38
N ASP A 64 -8.68 26.97 6.56
CA ASP A 64 -7.35 27.39 7.05
C ASP A 64 -6.27 26.31 6.84
N ILE A 65 -6.63 25.17 6.25
CA ILE A 65 -5.70 24.08 5.92
C ILE A 65 -5.38 24.10 4.42
N ASP A 66 -4.10 23.92 4.10
CA ASP A 66 -3.68 23.46 2.78
C ASP A 66 -3.86 21.94 2.66
N PHE A 67 -4.95 21.52 2.02
CA PHE A 67 -5.28 20.11 1.87
C PHE A 67 -4.31 19.33 0.96
N GLN A 68 -3.51 20.01 0.13
CA GLN A 68 -2.51 19.34 -0.69
C GLN A 68 -1.33 18.87 0.17
N ASN A 69 -0.89 19.70 1.10
CA ASN A 69 0.32 19.46 1.88
C ASN A 69 0.05 18.98 3.31
N ALA A 70 -1.21 18.90 3.74
CA ALA A 70 -1.59 18.39 5.06
C ALA A 70 -0.99 16.99 5.35
N ALA A 71 -0.50 16.81 6.58
CA ALA A 71 0.03 15.53 7.05
C ALA A 71 -1.07 14.46 7.14
N ASN A 72 -0.67 13.19 7.12
CA ASN A 72 -1.61 12.08 7.31
C ASN A 72 -2.25 12.16 8.72
N GLY A 73 -3.54 11.87 8.82
CA GLY A 73 -4.33 12.03 10.05
C GLY A 73 -4.69 13.47 10.45
N SER A 74 -4.25 14.52 9.74
CA SER A 74 -4.72 15.89 9.99
C SER A 74 -6.23 16.01 9.82
N SER A 75 -6.92 16.53 10.83
CA SER A 75 -8.38 16.74 10.78
C SER A 75 -8.74 17.76 9.71
N THR A 76 -9.60 17.39 8.78
CA THR A 76 -10.13 18.28 7.72
C THR A 76 -11.28 19.17 8.21
N VAL A 77 -11.76 18.91 9.43
CA VAL A 77 -12.88 19.58 10.06
C VAL A 77 -12.45 20.24 11.37
N ALA A 78 -13.20 21.25 11.82
CA ALA A 78 -12.92 21.93 13.08
C ALA A 78 -13.13 20.99 14.29
N GLN A 79 -12.51 21.32 15.42
CA GLN A 79 -12.70 20.55 16.65
C GLN A 79 -14.18 20.58 17.09
N GLY A 80 -14.71 19.43 17.52
CA GLY A 80 -16.12 19.29 17.89
C GLY A 80 -17.09 19.20 16.71
N TRP A 81 -16.58 19.13 15.48
CA TRP A 81 -17.42 18.95 14.30
C TRP A 81 -18.19 17.63 14.34
N THR A 82 -19.44 17.69 13.89
CA THR A 82 -20.29 16.53 13.64
C THR A 82 -20.70 16.52 12.17
N MET A 83 -20.83 15.31 11.62
CA MET A 83 -21.21 15.15 10.22
C MET A 83 -22.59 15.78 9.98
N PRO A 84 -22.76 16.62 8.93
CA PRO A 84 -24.07 17.13 8.54
C PRO A 84 -25.06 15.98 8.29
N THR A 85 -26.35 16.26 8.49
CA THR A 85 -27.39 15.28 8.16
C THR A 85 -27.22 14.79 6.72
N THR A 86 -27.18 13.48 6.53
CA THR A 86 -26.88 12.87 5.22
C THR A 86 -28.14 12.70 4.36
N SER A 87 -29.01 13.70 4.41
CA SER A 87 -30.25 13.76 3.63
C SER A 87 -30.51 15.18 3.14
N THR A 88 -31.05 15.32 1.94
CA THR A 88 -31.40 16.62 1.36
C THR A 88 -32.90 16.66 1.06
N THR A 89 -33.54 17.79 1.34
CA THR A 89 -34.94 18.06 1.04
C THR A 89 -35.04 19.15 0.00
N ILE A 90 -35.56 18.83 -1.19
CA ILE A 90 -35.77 19.78 -2.29
C ILE A 90 -37.23 19.71 -2.72
N GLY A 91 -37.93 20.85 -2.69
CA GLY A 91 -39.33 20.92 -3.10
C GLY A 91 -40.25 19.97 -2.33
N GLY A 92 -40.03 19.80 -1.03
CA GLY A 92 -40.81 18.91 -0.16
C GLY A 92 -40.44 17.42 -0.21
N ASN A 93 -39.56 17.02 -1.13
CA ASN A 93 -39.10 15.62 -1.24
C ASN A 93 -37.74 15.44 -0.56
N THR A 94 -37.68 14.52 0.40
CA THR A 94 -36.44 14.17 1.12
C THR A 94 -35.83 12.92 0.53
N PHE A 95 -34.52 12.94 0.28
CA PHE A 95 -33.76 11.78 -0.14
C PHE A 95 -32.46 11.65 0.65
N GLN A 96 -32.00 10.40 0.82
CA GLN A 96 -30.72 10.09 1.45
C GLN A 96 -29.57 10.29 0.47
N TRP A 97 -28.42 10.71 0.99
CA TRP A 97 -27.18 10.78 0.23
C TRP A 97 -26.65 9.37 -0.06
N ALA A 98 -25.89 9.23 -1.13
CA ALA A 98 -25.30 7.95 -1.56
C ALA A 98 -24.19 7.47 -0.61
N GLN A 99 -23.47 8.40 0.04
CA GLN A 99 -22.43 8.12 1.04
C GLN A 99 -21.32 7.19 0.53
N VAL A 100 -21.07 7.25 -0.77
CA VAL A 100 -20.18 6.35 -1.49
C VAL A 100 -19.23 7.12 -2.40
N ILE A 101 -18.02 6.61 -2.57
CA ILE A 101 -17.06 7.02 -3.60
C ILE A 101 -16.85 5.81 -4.50
N THR A 102 -17.08 5.99 -5.80
CA THR A 102 -16.82 4.97 -6.82
C THR A 102 -15.43 5.17 -7.43
N GLY A 103 -14.62 4.11 -7.40
CA GLY A 103 -13.39 3.95 -8.19
C GLY A 103 -13.63 2.96 -9.34
N ASN A 104 -12.57 2.62 -10.08
CA ASN A 104 -12.69 1.72 -11.25
C ASN A 104 -13.10 0.30 -10.84
N HIS A 105 -12.58 -0.20 -9.72
CA HIS A 105 -12.83 -1.57 -9.25
C HIS A 105 -13.20 -1.63 -7.77
N ASN A 106 -13.53 -0.50 -7.15
CA ASN A 106 -13.76 -0.41 -5.72
C ASN A 106 -14.83 0.62 -5.37
N ILE A 107 -15.49 0.35 -4.25
CA ILE A 107 -16.50 1.20 -3.63
C ILE A 107 -16.03 1.46 -2.20
N ILE A 108 -15.94 2.74 -1.82
CA ILE A 108 -15.57 3.15 -0.46
C ILE A 108 -16.76 3.88 0.17
N THR A 109 -17.11 3.52 1.40
CA THR A 109 -18.27 4.06 2.13
C THR A 109 -17.91 4.53 3.53
N GLY A 110 -18.76 5.38 4.10
CA GLY A 110 -18.73 5.75 5.52
C GLY A 110 -18.28 7.18 5.81
N ALA A 111 -18.71 7.71 6.95
CA ALA A 111 -18.55 9.13 7.29
C ALA A 111 -17.09 9.59 7.48
N ASN A 112 -16.17 8.66 7.80
CA ASN A 112 -14.75 8.97 7.96
C ASN A 112 -14.10 9.43 6.65
N LEU A 113 -14.70 9.14 5.48
CA LEU A 113 -14.26 9.63 4.17
C LEU A 113 -14.11 11.15 4.12
N VAL A 114 -14.95 11.86 4.86
CA VAL A 114 -14.97 13.32 4.91
C VAL A 114 -13.92 13.86 5.87
N SER A 115 -13.78 13.22 7.04
CA SER A 115 -13.05 13.78 8.19
C SER A 115 -11.62 13.26 8.35
N LYS A 116 -11.24 12.12 7.76
CA LYS A 116 -9.99 11.40 8.08
C LYS A 116 -9.13 10.93 6.90
N PHE A 117 -9.63 10.97 5.66
CA PHE A 117 -8.93 10.39 4.49
C PHE A 117 -8.40 11.45 3.49
N GLN A 118 -7.98 12.62 3.98
CA GLN A 118 -7.45 13.73 3.18
C GLN A 118 -6.29 13.33 2.27
N ALA A 119 -5.42 12.43 2.73
CA ALA A 119 -4.29 11.96 1.96
C ALA A 119 -4.73 11.33 0.63
N ALA A 120 -5.84 10.58 0.64
CA ALA A 120 -6.38 9.93 -0.55
C ALA A 120 -6.84 10.93 -1.61
N TYR A 121 -7.08 12.19 -1.26
CA TYR A 121 -7.65 13.19 -2.16
C TYR A 121 -6.65 14.21 -2.68
N LYS A 122 -5.36 14.09 -2.38
CA LYS A 122 -4.32 15.00 -2.90
C LYS A 122 -4.26 14.95 -4.43
N ARG A 123 -3.74 16.00 -5.08
CA ARG A 123 -3.69 16.13 -6.55
C ARG A 123 -3.00 14.95 -7.25
N GLU A 124 -2.03 14.33 -6.58
CA GLU A 124 -1.25 13.20 -7.08
C GLU A 124 -1.79 11.85 -6.60
N ASN A 125 -2.74 11.86 -5.64
CA ASN A 125 -3.37 10.66 -5.12
C ASN A 125 -4.73 10.49 -5.77
N ILE A 126 -4.82 9.50 -6.65
CA ILE A 126 -6.05 9.23 -7.38
C ILE A 126 -6.81 8.13 -6.66
N VAL A 127 -7.96 8.45 -6.08
CA VAL A 127 -8.97 7.45 -5.69
C VAL A 127 -9.68 6.94 -6.96
N ASN A 128 -8.95 6.17 -7.77
CA ASN A 128 -9.46 5.47 -8.96
C ASN A 128 -8.93 4.04 -9.04
N ASP A 129 -7.68 3.81 -8.66
CA ASP A 129 -6.99 2.56 -8.96
C ASP A 129 -6.83 1.73 -7.69
N GLY A 130 -7.77 0.81 -7.49
CA GLY A 130 -7.47 -0.37 -6.70
C GLY A 130 -6.36 -1.17 -7.41
N VAL A 131 -5.39 -1.64 -6.63
CA VAL A 131 -4.36 -2.65 -6.92
C VAL A 131 -4.35 -3.18 -8.36
N THR A 132 -3.30 -2.87 -9.13
CA THR A 132 -3.05 -3.49 -10.43
C THR A 132 -2.46 -4.89 -10.23
N PHE A 133 -3.17 -5.92 -10.70
CA PHE A 133 -2.64 -7.29 -10.75
C PHE A 133 -1.87 -7.49 -12.06
N GLY A 134 -0.53 -7.52 -11.96
CA GLY A 134 0.37 -7.98 -13.02
C GLY A 134 1.29 -9.05 -12.45
N ASN A 135 1.43 -10.18 -13.15
CA ASN A 135 2.14 -11.38 -12.69
C ASN A 135 3.47 -11.07 -11.97
N GLY A 136 3.49 -11.22 -10.64
CA GLY A 136 4.71 -11.52 -9.89
C GLY A 136 5.11 -10.58 -8.76
N ASN A 137 4.94 -9.25 -8.86
CA ASN A 137 5.51 -8.33 -7.86
C ASN A 137 4.50 -7.46 -7.12
N PHE A 138 4.69 -7.39 -5.81
CA PHE A 138 3.92 -6.61 -4.85
C PHE A 138 4.91 -5.80 -4.00
N THR A 139 4.90 -4.46 -4.13
CA THR A 139 5.84 -3.58 -3.41
C THR A 139 5.09 -2.71 -2.40
N LEU A 140 5.52 -2.75 -1.14
CA LEU A 140 5.05 -1.86 -0.08
C LEU A 140 6.16 -1.21 0.71
N ASN A 141 6.16 0.12 0.71
CA ASN A 141 6.99 0.95 1.58
C ASN A 141 6.36 1.10 2.98
N THR A 142 6.67 0.15 3.88
CA THR A 142 6.15 0.08 5.26
C THR A 142 6.72 1.10 6.25
N ALA A 143 7.54 2.06 5.81
CA ALA A 143 7.92 3.20 6.64
C ALA A 143 6.80 4.25 6.77
N THR A 144 5.67 4.10 6.06
CA THR A 144 4.52 5.00 6.16
C THR A 144 3.20 4.22 6.22
N HIS A 145 2.36 4.53 7.22
CA HIS A 145 1.07 3.91 7.50
C HIS A 145 0.17 3.75 6.24
N PHE A 146 -0.34 2.54 5.97
CA PHE A 146 -1.19 2.24 4.81
C PHE A 146 -2.70 2.32 5.10
N THR A 147 -3.47 2.77 4.10
CA THR A 147 -4.93 2.68 4.00
C THR A 147 -5.33 1.55 3.04
N ALA A 148 -6.53 0.98 3.21
CA ALA A 148 -6.99 -0.26 2.56
C ALA A 148 -6.85 -0.31 1.02
N GLY A 149 -6.41 -1.46 0.51
CA GLY A 149 -6.18 -1.74 -0.92
C GLY A 149 -4.84 -2.42 -1.18
N LEU A 150 -4.60 -3.57 -0.55
CA LEU A 150 -3.30 -4.23 -0.53
C LEU A 150 -3.40 -5.69 -1.01
N GLY A 151 -2.81 -6.04 -2.16
CA GLY A 151 -2.85 -7.40 -2.73
C GLY A 151 -1.49 -8.09 -2.87
N VAL A 152 -1.14 -8.95 -1.91
CA VAL A 152 0.06 -9.82 -1.86
C VAL A 152 -0.19 -11.10 -2.69
N ASN A 153 0.78 -11.60 -3.47
CA ASN A 153 0.69 -12.91 -4.15
C ASN A 153 1.54 -14.00 -3.43
N ARG A 154 1.26 -15.27 -3.73
CA ARG A 154 1.68 -16.45 -2.96
C ARG A 154 3.20 -16.54 -2.88
N ASN A 155 3.73 -16.52 -1.65
CA ASN A 155 5.14 -16.71 -1.26
C ASN A 155 5.96 -15.43 -0.99
N VAL A 156 5.33 -14.36 -0.46
CA VAL A 156 6.11 -13.31 0.21
C VAL A 156 6.37 -13.73 1.65
N THR A 157 7.57 -14.22 1.92
CA THR A 157 8.06 -14.43 3.29
C THR A 157 8.76 -13.15 3.73
N THR A 158 8.08 -12.35 4.56
CA THR A 158 8.71 -11.20 5.20
C THR A 158 9.33 -11.68 6.52
N SER A 159 10.66 -11.81 6.57
CA SER A 159 11.37 -11.84 7.86
C SER A 159 11.62 -10.41 8.32
N ASN A 160 11.79 -10.20 9.63
CA ASN A 160 12.17 -8.89 10.17
C ASN A 160 13.69 -8.62 10.00
N GLY A 161 14.26 -9.15 8.91
CA GLY A 161 15.69 -9.39 8.64
C GLY A 161 16.64 -8.22 8.89
N GLY A 162 17.83 -8.58 9.38
CA GLY A 162 18.86 -7.70 9.92
C GLY A 162 19.52 -6.75 8.92
N SER A 163 20.51 -6.02 9.43
CA SER A 163 21.24 -5.00 8.68
C SER A 163 22.03 -5.65 7.54
N LEU A 164 21.65 -5.34 6.30
CA LEU A 164 22.50 -5.62 5.14
C LEU A 164 23.72 -4.69 5.20
N GLY A 165 24.91 -5.24 4.93
CA GLY A 165 26.15 -4.47 4.79
C GLY A 165 26.11 -3.49 3.61
N ALA A 166 27.16 -2.68 3.45
CA ALA A 166 27.23 -1.67 2.40
C ALA A 166 27.68 -2.26 1.06
N GLY A 167 26.83 -3.03 0.37
CA GLY A 167 27.21 -3.71 -0.86
C GLY A 167 26.04 -4.20 -1.71
N SER A 168 26.35 -4.91 -2.80
CA SER A 168 25.36 -5.57 -3.66
C SER A 168 25.22 -7.04 -3.28
N ILE A 169 24.02 -7.44 -2.89
CA ILE A 169 23.65 -8.85 -2.63
C ILE A 169 22.72 -9.28 -3.76
N TRP A 170 23.01 -10.44 -4.36
CA TRP A 170 22.24 -11.00 -5.47
C TRP A 170 21.58 -12.29 -4.99
N MET A 171 20.24 -12.28 -4.93
CA MET A 171 19.44 -13.43 -4.52
C MET A 171 18.61 -13.91 -5.72
N SER A 172 18.64 -15.22 -5.96
CA SER A 172 17.83 -15.87 -6.99
C SER A 172 16.43 -16.23 -6.46
N TYR A 173 15.62 -16.95 -7.23
CA TYR A 173 14.23 -17.25 -6.89
C TYR A 173 14.13 -18.27 -5.74
N GLY A 174 13.17 -18.05 -4.83
CA GLY A 174 12.84 -19.01 -3.78
C GLY A 174 13.80 -19.04 -2.59
N VAL A 175 14.61 -17.99 -2.40
CA VAL A 175 15.47 -17.83 -1.23
C VAL A 175 14.66 -17.38 -0.01
N LEU A 176 14.83 -18.07 1.13
CA LEU A 176 14.24 -17.71 2.42
C LEU A 176 15.34 -17.38 3.44
N VAL A 177 15.21 -16.25 4.14
CA VAL A 177 16.18 -15.79 5.13
C VAL A 177 15.49 -15.56 6.46
N GLY A 178 16.01 -16.20 7.51
CA GLY A 178 15.54 -16.08 8.89
C GLY A 178 15.75 -14.70 9.51
N ASP A 179 15.32 -14.57 10.75
CA ASP A 179 15.46 -13.35 11.55
C ASP A 179 16.91 -13.18 12.02
N GLY A 180 17.39 -11.94 12.08
CA GLY A 180 18.73 -11.63 12.61
C GLY A 180 19.91 -12.10 11.75
N VAL A 181 19.69 -12.42 10.47
CA VAL A 181 20.76 -12.76 9.52
C VAL A 181 21.52 -11.50 9.07
N LEU A 182 22.86 -11.56 9.04
CA LEU A 182 23.74 -10.53 8.48
C LEU A 182 24.46 -11.08 7.25
N ILE A 183 24.41 -10.34 6.14
CA ILE A 183 25.05 -10.73 4.87
C ILE A 183 26.01 -9.61 4.46
N GLY A 184 27.27 -9.99 4.22
CA GLY A 184 28.34 -9.13 3.73
C GLY A 184 28.21 -8.75 2.26
N ASP A 185 29.21 -8.04 1.78
CA ASP A 185 29.22 -7.46 0.45
C ASP A 185 29.62 -8.50 -0.61
N GLY A 186 29.00 -8.44 -1.79
CA GLY A 186 29.38 -9.31 -2.91
C GLY A 186 28.95 -10.77 -2.76
N VAL A 187 27.95 -11.04 -1.93
CA VAL A 187 27.38 -12.38 -1.74
C VAL A 187 26.39 -12.72 -2.87
N LEU A 188 26.52 -13.93 -3.42
CA LEU A 188 25.63 -14.49 -4.44
C LEU A 188 24.94 -15.74 -3.90
N VAL A 189 23.60 -15.76 -3.92
CA VAL A 189 22.79 -16.87 -3.41
C VAL A 189 21.92 -17.45 -4.52
N GLY A 190 22.09 -18.76 -4.77
CA GLY A 190 21.36 -19.54 -5.76
C GLY A 190 19.88 -19.75 -5.45
N ASP A 191 19.20 -20.49 -6.32
CA ASP A 191 17.77 -20.77 -6.22
C ASP A 191 17.47 -21.72 -5.05
N GLY A 192 16.34 -21.49 -4.37
CA GLY A 192 15.82 -22.43 -3.37
C GLY A 192 16.68 -22.59 -2.11
N VAL A 193 17.49 -21.59 -1.76
CA VAL A 193 18.29 -21.59 -0.53
C VAL A 193 17.44 -21.20 0.68
N LEU A 194 17.61 -21.90 1.82
CA LEU A 194 17.02 -21.49 3.09
C LEU A 194 18.13 -21.20 4.10
N VAL A 195 18.06 -20.05 4.74
CA VAL A 195 18.99 -19.60 5.79
C VAL A 195 18.21 -19.44 7.09
N GLY A 196 18.65 -20.14 8.13
CA GLY A 196 18.10 -20.06 9.49
C GLY A 196 18.34 -18.73 10.18
N ASP A 197 17.92 -18.65 11.43
CA ASP A 197 17.99 -17.44 12.24
C ASP A 197 19.42 -17.18 12.74
N GLY A 198 19.81 -15.90 12.84
CA GLY A 198 21.09 -15.51 13.45
C GLY A 198 22.34 -15.95 12.69
N VAL A 199 22.24 -16.19 11.38
CA VAL A 199 23.38 -16.54 10.51
C VAL A 199 24.18 -15.29 10.14
N LEU A 200 25.51 -15.38 10.13
CA LEU A 200 26.39 -14.33 9.59
C LEU A 200 27.15 -14.87 8.39
N VAL A 201 27.06 -14.17 7.26
CA VAL A 201 27.76 -14.49 6.02
C VAL A 201 28.74 -13.38 5.68
N GLY A 202 30.02 -13.72 5.55
CA GLY A 202 31.10 -12.82 5.18
C GLY A 202 31.03 -12.33 3.73
N ASP A 203 32.02 -11.53 3.35
CA ASP A 203 32.08 -10.91 2.03
C ASP A 203 32.48 -11.93 0.95
N GLY A 204 31.93 -11.77 -0.26
CA GLY A 204 32.32 -12.57 -1.42
C GLY A 204 31.96 -14.06 -1.34
N VAL A 205 30.96 -14.43 -0.52
CA VAL A 205 30.47 -15.81 -0.41
C VAL A 205 29.56 -16.17 -1.60
N LEU A 206 29.74 -17.36 -2.16
CA LEU A 206 28.89 -17.92 -3.21
C LEU A 206 28.17 -19.15 -2.65
N VAL A 207 26.84 -19.13 -2.68
CA VAL A 207 25.98 -20.23 -2.25
C VAL A 207 25.24 -20.78 -3.45
N GLY A 208 25.43 -22.06 -3.74
CA GLY A 208 24.75 -22.79 -4.81
C GLY A 208 23.25 -23.01 -4.57
N ASP A 209 22.62 -23.72 -5.47
CA ASP A 209 21.17 -23.96 -5.45
C ASP A 209 20.79 -25.01 -4.39
N GLY A 210 19.63 -24.83 -3.76
CA GLY A 210 19.05 -25.82 -2.84
C GLY A 210 19.83 -26.02 -1.53
N VAL A 211 20.67 -25.06 -1.14
CA VAL A 211 21.44 -25.11 0.11
C VAL A 211 20.55 -24.84 1.33
N LEU A 212 20.79 -25.59 2.41
CA LEU A 212 20.14 -25.38 3.70
C LEU A 212 21.18 -24.97 4.75
N VAL A 213 21.03 -23.77 5.32
CA VAL A 213 21.88 -23.26 6.40
C VAL A 213 21.07 -23.20 7.68
N GLY A 214 21.52 -23.91 8.70
CA GLY A 214 20.90 -23.92 10.03
C GLY A 214 21.07 -22.62 10.81
N ASP A 215 20.53 -22.60 12.03
CA ASP A 215 20.54 -21.42 12.89
C ASP A 215 21.93 -21.15 13.47
N GLY A 216 22.29 -19.88 13.66
CA GLY A 216 23.52 -19.47 14.34
C GLY A 216 24.82 -19.85 13.63
N VAL A 217 24.77 -20.05 12.31
CA VAL A 217 25.94 -20.37 11.48
C VAL A 217 26.79 -19.13 11.21
N LEU A 218 28.12 -19.29 11.22
CA LEU A 218 29.08 -18.27 10.82
C LEU A 218 29.82 -18.73 9.56
N VAL A 219 29.68 -17.99 8.47
CA VAL A 219 30.39 -18.24 7.20
C VAL A 219 31.40 -17.11 6.98
N GLY A 220 32.68 -17.45 6.92
CA GLY A 220 33.78 -16.52 6.65
C GLY A 220 33.79 -15.98 5.22
N ASP A 221 34.77 -15.13 4.93
CA ASP A 221 34.88 -14.43 3.65
C ASP A 221 35.33 -15.38 2.52
N GLY A 222 34.81 -15.19 1.31
CA GLY A 222 35.24 -15.91 0.11
C GLY A 222 34.93 -17.41 0.12
N VAL A 223 33.92 -17.84 0.88
CA VAL A 223 33.47 -19.23 0.94
C VAL A 223 32.65 -19.59 -0.30
N LEU A 224 32.86 -20.80 -0.83
CA LEU A 224 32.06 -21.37 -1.90
C LEU A 224 31.29 -22.59 -1.36
N VAL A 225 29.97 -22.52 -1.40
CA VAL A 225 29.07 -23.62 -1.02
C VAL A 225 28.43 -24.16 -2.29
N GLY A 226 28.67 -25.44 -2.56
CA GLY A 226 28.11 -26.17 -3.70
C GLY A 226 26.59 -26.40 -3.57
N ASP A 227 26.02 -27.00 -4.60
CA ASP A 227 24.57 -27.22 -4.68
C ASP A 227 24.13 -28.30 -3.69
N GLY A 228 22.95 -28.15 -3.10
CA GLY A 228 22.33 -29.15 -2.22
C GLY A 228 23.06 -29.41 -0.90
N VAL A 229 24.01 -28.54 -0.52
CA VAL A 229 24.76 -28.66 0.74
C VAL A 229 23.84 -28.36 1.93
N LEU A 230 23.98 -29.14 3.00
CA LEU A 230 23.33 -28.91 4.28
C LEU A 230 24.37 -28.54 5.33
N ILE A 231 24.26 -27.33 5.87
CA ILE A 231 25.07 -26.82 6.97
C ILE A 231 24.18 -26.83 8.21
N GLY A 232 24.54 -27.63 9.22
CA GLY A 232 23.78 -27.72 10.47
C GLY A 232 23.89 -26.46 11.34
N ASP A 233 23.11 -26.42 12.42
CA ASP A 233 23.09 -25.30 13.35
C ASP A 233 24.44 -25.11 14.06
N GLY A 234 24.81 -23.85 14.32
CA GLY A 234 26.00 -23.47 15.10
C GLY A 234 27.34 -23.79 14.43
N VAL A 235 27.34 -24.07 13.12
CA VAL A 235 28.57 -24.37 12.37
C VAL A 235 29.36 -23.09 12.13
N LEU A 236 30.69 -23.20 12.26
CA LEU A 236 31.64 -22.15 11.90
C LEU A 236 32.46 -22.61 10.69
N ILE A 237 32.32 -21.88 9.58
CA ILE A 237 33.09 -22.07 8.35
C ILE A 237 34.08 -20.91 8.27
N GLY A 238 35.37 -21.23 8.22
CA GLY A 238 36.42 -20.22 8.06
C GLY A 238 36.46 -19.61 6.65
N ASP A 239 37.35 -18.64 6.46
CA ASP A 239 37.50 -17.96 5.18
C ASP A 239 38.06 -18.89 4.08
N SER A 240 37.70 -18.62 2.82
CA SER A 240 38.22 -19.30 1.63
C SER A 240 38.00 -20.83 1.63
N VAL A 241 36.93 -21.30 2.29
CA VAL A 241 36.55 -22.71 2.31
C VAL A 241 35.70 -23.07 1.08
N LEU A 242 35.91 -24.28 0.56
CA LEU A 242 35.03 -24.89 -0.43
C LEU A 242 34.26 -26.05 0.20
N LEU A 243 32.94 -25.96 0.22
CA LEU A 243 32.03 -27.07 0.51
C LEU A 243 31.53 -27.62 -0.83
N GLY A 244 32.02 -28.79 -1.23
CA GLY A 244 31.60 -29.41 -2.49
C GLY A 244 30.21 -30.02 -2.43
N ASP A 245 29.64 -30.26 -3.61
CA ASP A 245 28.32 -30.88 -3.76
C ASP A 245 28.27 -32.27 -3.09
N PRO A 246 27.13 -32.66 -2.50
CA PRO A 246 26.97 -34.00 -1.97
C PRO A 246 27.03 -35.01 -3.12
N THR A 247 27.95 -35.98 -3.00
CA THR A 247 28.05 -37.07 -3.97
C THR A 247 26.77 -37.91 -3.97
N PRO A 248 26.21 -38.27 -5.14
CA PRO A 248 25.10 -39.20 -5.20
C PRO A 248 25.48 -40.51 -4.49
N SER A 249 24.65 -40.98 -3.57
CA SER A 249 24.78 -42.33 -3.04
C SER A 249 24.47 -43.33 -4.16
N MET A 250 25.42 -44.22 -4.45
CA MET A 250 25.22 -45.35 -5.37
C MET A 250 24.36 -46.45 -4.74
#